data_AF-A0A139XC10-F1
#
_entry.id   AF-A0A139XC10-F1
#
_cell.length_a   1.000
_cell.length_b   1.000
_cell.length_c   1.000
_cell.angle_alpha   90.00
_cell.angle_beta   90.00
_cell.angle_gamma   90.00
#
_symmetry.space_group_name_H-M   'P 1'
#
loop_
_entity.id
_entity.type
_entity.pdbx_description
1 polymer ?
#
loop_
_entity_poly.entity_id
_entity_poly.type
_entity_poly.pdbx_seq_one_letter_code
_entity_poly.pdbx_strand_id
1 'polypeptide(L)'
;MSKSISITETRNQLLQLPEQLGNEPIIITDQGSPVMVAISYEQYMSMLETMEILSDTEFKEQLIAGIQEDREGKRVSWSEAMKELEW
;
A
#
# COMPACT_ATOMS: atom_id res chain seq x y z
N MET A 1 0.46 -15.18 1.49
CA MET A 1 -0.53 -16.04 0.77
C MET A 1 -1.86 -15.57 1.28
N SER A 2 -2.65 -14.90 0.43
CA SER A 2 -3.89 -14.26 0.86
C SER A 2 -4.84 -15.28 1.50
N LYS A 3 -5.17 -15.05 2.78
CA LYS A 3 -6.15 -15.86 3.50
C LYS A 3 -7.51 -15.75 2.79
N SER A 4 -8.25 -16.85 2.75
CA SER A 4 -9.62 -16.90 2.24
C SER A 4 -10.59 -17.34 3.31
N ILE A 5 -11.76 -16.71 3.36
CA ILE A 5 -12.88 -17.09 4.24
C ILE A 5 -14.18 -17.19 3.44
N SER A 6 -15.12 -18.02 3.85
CA SER A 6 -16.43 -18.06 3.20
C SER A 6 -17.27 -16.83 3.57
N ILE A 7 -18.22 -16.46 2.73
CA ILE A 7 -19.15 -15.35 2.99
C ILE A 7 -20.01 -15.63 4.24
N THR A 8 -20.31 -16.90 4.52
CA THR A 8 -21.01 -17.34 5.73
C THR A 8 -20.17 -17.13 6.99
N GLU A 9 -18.88 -17.49 6.97
CA GLU A 9 -17.98 -17.23 8.09
C GLU A 9 -17.73 -15.74 8.29
N THR A 10 -17.58 -15.00 7.19
CA THR A 10 -17.44 -13.53 7.20
C THR A 10 -18.61 -12.88 7.93
N ARG A 11 -19.85 -13.28 7.62
CA ARG A 11 -21.05 -12.79 8.31
C ARG A 11 -21.01 -13.05 9.81
N ASN A 12 -20.55 -14.24 10.21
CA ASN A 12 -20.51 -14.63 11.62
C ASN A 12 -19.39 -13.90 12.40
N GLN A 13 -18.32 -13.50 11.72
CA GLN A 13 -17.13 -12.90 12.33
C GLN A 13 -16.90 -11.44 11.91
N LEU A 14 -17.92 -10.77 11.37
CA LEU A 14 -17.77 -9.47 10.73
C LEU A 14 -17.15 -8.42 11.66
N LEU A 15 -17.49 -8.47 12.95
CA LEU A 15 -16.97 -7.54 13.95
C LEU A 15 -15.52 -7.82 14.36
N GLN A 16 -15.05 -9.07 14.24
CA GLN A 16 -13.65 -9.43 14.46
C GLN A 16 -12.79 -9.31 13.20
N LEU A 17 -13.43 -9.21 12.02
CA LEU A 17 -12.72 -9.12 10.75
C LEU A 17 -11.68 -8.00 10.69
N PRO A 18 -11.92 -6.78 11.23
CA PRO A 18 -10.90 -5.72 11.25
C PRO A 18 -9.61 -6.11 11.99
N GLU A 19 -9.70 -6.88 13.09
CA GLU A 19 -8.53 -7.35 13.85
C GLU A 19 -7.73 -8.43 13.11
N GLN A 20 -8.37 -9.10 12.14
CA GLN A 20 -7.76 -10.10 11.29
C GLN A 20 -7.10 -9.50 10.03
N LEU A 21 -7.47 -8.26 9.68
CA LEU A 21 -6.90 -7.55 8.54
C LEU A 21 -5.54 -6.95 8.93
N GLY A 22 -4.48 -7.47 8.31
CA GLY A 22 -3.13 -6.93 8.40
C GLY A 22 -2.73 -6.22 7.10
N ASN A 23 -1.47 -6.42 6.69
CA ASN A 23 -0.95 -5.93 5.41
C ASN A 23 -1.30 -6.82 4.21
N GLU A 24 -1.99 -7.95 4.42
CA GLU A 24 -2.49 -8.80 3.34
C GLU A 24 -4.02 -8.74 3.32
N PRO A 25 -4.64 -8.60 2.12
CA PRO A 25 -6.08 -8.65 1.98
C PRO A 25 -6.62 -10.06 2.27
N ILE A 26 -7.87 -10.11 2.72
CA ILE A 26 -8.62 -11.37 2.89
C ILE A 26 -9.59 -11.53 1.73
N ILE A 27 -9.54 -12.69 1.06
CA ILE A 27 -10.47 -13.03 -0.01
C ILE A 27 -11.73 -13.65 0.58
N ILE A 28 -12.89 -13.08 0.29
CA ILE A 28 -14.17 -13.63 0.69
C ILE A 28 -14.75 -14.44 -0.46
N THR A 29 -15.15 -15.67 -0.19
CA THR A 29 -15.65 -16.63 -1.20
C THR A 29 -17.12 -16.98 -0.99
N ASP A 30 -17.85 -17.24 -2.06
CA ASP A 30 -19.15 -17.91 -2.03
C ASP A 30 -19.05 -19.24 -2.79
N GLN A 31 -19.41 -20.34 -2.11
CA GLN A 31 -19.24 -21.70 -2.63
C GLN A 31 -17.83 -21.99 -3.20
N GLY A 32 -16.79 -21.44 -2.55
CA GLY A 32 -15.39 -21.60 -2.95
C GLY A 32 -14.92 -20.65 -4.06
N SER A 33 -15.82 -19.86 -4.65
CA SER A 33 -15.48 -18.86 -5.67
C SER A 33 -15.24 -17.49 -5.03
N PRO A 34 -14.15 -16.76 -5.34
CA PRO A 34 -13.94 -15.40 -4.84
C PRO A 34 -15.06 -14.44 -5.27
N VAL A 35 -15.62 -13.67 -4.34
CA VAL A 35 -16.70 -12.71 -4.60
C VAL A 35 -16.43 -11.31 -4.05
N MET A 36 -15.60 -11.18 -2.99
CA MET A 36 -15.20 -9.90 -2.42
C MET A 36 -13.78 -9.96 -1.88
N VAL A 37 -13.20 -8.80 -1.60
CA VAL A 37 -11.93 -8.66 -0.90
C VAL A 37 -12.13 -7.71 0.27
N ALA A 38 -11.70 -8.11 1.46
CA ALA A 38 -11.61 -7.25 2.63
C ALA A 38 -10.17 -6.72 2.74
N ILE A 39 -10.04 -5.41 2.89
CA ILE A 39 -8.78 -4.69 3.01
C ILE A 39 -8.92 -3.78 4.24
N SER A 40 -7.85 -3.60 5.02
CA SER A 40 -7.87 -2.60 6.09
C SER A 40 -8.03 -1.19 5.49
N TYR A 41 -8.60 -0.27 6.26
CA TYR A 41 -8.72 1.12 5.83
C TYR A 41 -7.35 1.72 5.48
N GLU A 42 -6.34 1.49 6.31
CA GLU A 42 -4.98 1.95 6.09
C GLU A 42 -4.41 1.44 4.77
N GLN A 43 -4.54 0.13 4.50
CA GLN A 43 -4.02 -0.44 3.26
C GLN A 43 -4.78 0.06 2.02
N TYR A 44 -6.10 0.29 2.14
CA TYR A 44 -6.88 0.90 1.05
C TYR A 44 -6.38 2.32 0.76
N MET A 45 -6.16 3.14 1.79
CA MET A 45 -5.65 4.51 1.63
C MET A 45 -4.23 4.53 1.05
N SER A 46 -3.31 3.69 1.55
CA SER A 46 -1.95 3.61 1.01
C SER A 46 -1.93 3.15 -0.45
N MET A 47 -2.86 2.27 -0.84
CA MET A 47 -3.02 1.87 -2.24
C MET A 47 -3.51 3.04 -3.11
N LEU A 48 -4.47 3.83 -2.64
CA LEU A 48 -4.93 5.02 -3.35
C LEU A 48 -3.82 6.07 -3.50
N GLU A 49 -3.07 6.36 -2.44
CA GLU A 49 -1.92 7.28 -2.49
C GLU A 49 -0.84 6.79 -3.46
N THR A 50 -0.56 5.48 -3.45
CA THR A 50 0.38 4.88 -4.43
C THR A 50 -0.13 5.07 -5.86
N MET A 51 -1.42 4.86 -6.11
CA MET A 51 -2.01 5.07 -7.44
C MET A 51 -1.95 6.54 -7.87
N GLU A 52 -2.14 7.48 -6.95
CA GLU A 52 -1.99 8.92 -7.20
C GLU A 52 -0.55 9.25 -7.61
N ILE A 53 0.44 8.80 -6.84
CA ILE A 53 1.87 8.96 -7.16
C ILE A 53 2.19 8.38 -8.55
N LEU A 54 1.71 7.17 -8.85
CA LEU A 54 1.99 6.51 -10.13
C LEU A 54 1.30 7.17 -11.33
N SER A 55 0.24 7.94 -11.09
CA SER A 55 -0.49 8.67 -12.13
C SER A 55 0.30 9.88 -12.66
N ASP A 56 1.12 10.48 -11.81
CA ASP A 56 2.09 11.51 -12.21
C ASP A 56 3.36 10.83 -12.74
N THR A 57 3.53 10.85 -14.06
CA THR A 57 4.65 10.17 -14.71
C THR A 57 5.99 10.83 -14.40
N GLU A 58 6.03 12.17 -14.33
CA GLU A 58 7.27 12.90 -14.06
C GLU A 58 7.71 12.66 -12.62
N PHE A 59 6.78 12.83 -11.66
CA PHE A 59 7.07 12.58 -10.26
C PHE A 59 7.48 11.13 -9.99
N LYS A 60 6.79 10.16 -10.61
CA LYS A 60 7.15 8.74 -10.53
C LYS A 60 8.58 8.47 -11.00
N GLU A 61 9.01 9.06 -12.12
CA GLU A 61 10.38 8.87 -12.63
C GLU A 61 11.42 9.46 -11.68
N GLN A 62 11.17 10.66 -11.14
CA GLN A 62 12.01 11.29 -10.13
C GLN A 62 12.09 10.44 -8.85
N LEU A 63 10.97 9.91 -8.38
CA LEU A 63 10.90 9.06 -7.19
C LEU A 63 11.70 7.76 -7.38
N ILE A 64 11.55 7.08 -8.53
CA ILE A 64 12.30 5.86 -8.83
C ILE A 64 13.81 6.14 -8.85
N ALA A 65 14.23 7.25 -9.46
CA ALA A 65 15.63 7.67 -9.49
C ALA A 65 16.16 7.92 -8.07
N GLY A 66 15.43 8.68 -7.25
CA GLY A 66 15.81 8.96 -5.86
C GLY A 66 15.91 7.70 -4.99
N ILE A 67 15.01 6.73 -5.15
CA ILE A 67 15.10 5.42 -4.47
C ILE A 67 16.37 4.66 -4.88
N GLN A 68 16.76 4.73 -6.16
CA GLN A 68 17.97 4.07 -6.64
C GLN A 68 19.23 4.76 -6.11
N GLU A 69 19.27 6.09 -6.12
CA GLU A 69 20.36 6.89 -5.55
C GLU A 69 20.55 6.60 -4.06
N ASP A 70 19.44 6.53 -3.29
CA ASP A 70 19.45 6.17 -1.87
C ASP A 70 20.08 4.79 -1.61
N ARG A 71 19.71 3.80 -2.42
CA ARG A 71 20.25 2.43 -2.36
C ARG A 71 21.73 2.36 -2.72
N GLU A 72 22.16 3.20 -3.65
CA GLU A 72 23.57 3.33 -4.05
C GLU A 72 24.39 4.20 -3.07
N GLY A 73 23.74 4.80 -2.07
CA GLY A 73 24.39 5.70 -1.11
C GLY A 73 24.71 7.08 -1.68
N LYS A 74 24.16 7.43 -2.85
CA LYS A 74 24.27 8.75 -3.48
C LYS A 74 23.31 9.72 -2.79
N ARG A 75 23.65 10.12 -1.57
CA ARG A 75 22.87 11.05 -0.76
C ARG A 75 23.62 12.37 -0.61
N VAL A 76 22.88 13.46 -0.58
CA VAL A 76 23.38 14.75 -0.12
C VAL A 76 23.09 14.92 1.36
N SER A 77 23.91 15.70 2.06
CA SER A 77 23.57 16.11 3.43
C SER A 77 22.37 17.03 3.43
N TRP A 78 21.64 17.07 4.54
CA TRP A 78 20.52 18.00 4.72
C TRP A 78 20.94 19.47 4.51
N SER A 79 22.15 19.84 4.96
CA SER A 79 22.70 21.19 4.77
C SER A 79 22.96 21.52 3.29
N GLU A 80 23.42 20.56 2.51
CA GLU A 80 23.64 20.76 1.06
C GLU A 80 22.32 20.90 0.32
N ALA A 81 21.33 20.04 0.63
CA ALA A 81 20.01 20.10 0.03
C ALA A 81 19.31 21.45 0.29
N MET A 82 19.34 21.94 1.53
CA MET A 82 18.74 23.24 1.89
C MET A 82 19.40 24.40 1.14
N LYS A 83 20.73 24.37 1.01
CA LYS A 83 21.47 25.39 0.26
C LYS A 83 21.09 25.40 -1.22
N GLU A 84 20.89 24.23 -1.82
CA GLU A 84 20.50 24.10 -3.24
C GLU A 84 19.06 24.56 -3.49
N LEU A 85 18.16 24.32 -2.53
CA LEU A 85 16.76 24.74 -2.58
C LEU A 85 16.52 26.21 -2.21
N GLU A 86 17.59 26.95 -1.90
CA GLU A 86 17.54 28.34 -1.41
C GLU A 86 16.62 28.51 -0.18
N TRP A 87 16.56 27.50 0.69
CA TRP A 87 15.82 27.51 1.96
C TRP A 87 16.69 27.95 3.14
#